data_AF-A0A960HL59-F1
#
_entry.id   AF-A0A960HL59-F1
#
_cell.length_a   1.000
_cell.length_b   1.000
_cell.length_c   1.000
_cell.angle_alpha   90.00
_cell.angle_beta   90.00
_cell.angle_gamma   90.00
#
_symmetry.space_group_name_H-M   'P 1'
#
loop_
_entity.id
_entity.type
_entity.pdbx_description
1 polymer ?
#
loop_
_entity_poly.entity_id
_entity_poly.type
_entity_poly.pdbx_seq_one_letter_code
_entity_poly.pdbx_strand_id
1 'polypeptide(L)' 'MGTITVRLDDDDERLLDELAARHGSRSDAIRAAIRELSGHERRQAALAKLVEEWNVEFGEPTQDELDRIDEQYFQ' A
#
# COMPACT_ATOMS: atom_id res chain seq x y z
N MET A 1 17.91 3.95 19.07
CA MET A 1 17.52 4.91 18.03
C MET A 1 18.71 5.02 17.08
N GLY A 2 18.53 4.70 15.79
CA GLY A 2 19.61 4.74 14.80
C GLY A 2 19.44 5.93 13.87
N THR A 3 20.55 6.50 13.41
CA THR A 3 20.56 7.54 12.37
C THR A 3 20.78 6.88 11.02
N ILE A 4 19.98 7.23 10.03
CA ILE A 4 20.17 6.83 8.64
C ILE A 4 20.44 8.08 7.81
N THR A 5 21.35 7.99 6.86
CA THR A 5 21.60 9.04 5.87
C THR A 5 21.13 8.49 4.52
N VAL A 6 20.28 9.25 3.84
CA VAL A 6 19.73 8.88 2.54
C VAL A 6 20.09 9.98 1.56
N ARG A 7 20.43 9.62 0.33
CA ARG A 7 20.67 10.57 -0.76
C ARG A 7 19.36 10.72 -1.54
N LEU A 8 18.93 11.95 -1.71
CA LEU A 8 17.75 12.32 -2.47
C LEU A 8 18.19 13.21 -3.64
N ASP A 9 17.43 13.20 -4.72
CA ASP A 9 17.54 14.24 -5.74
C ASP A 9 16.74 15.48 -5.33
N ASP A 10 16.86 16.55 -6.13
CA ASP A 10 16.23 17.85 -5.81
C ASP A 10 14.69 17.76 -5.77
N ASP A 11 14.09 16.87 -6.56
CA ASP A 11 12.65 16.68 -6.59
C ASP A 11 12.16 15.92 -5.35
N ASP A 12 12.87 14.87 -4.95
CA ASP A 12 12.59 14.12 -3.72
C ASP A 12 12.81 14.97 -2.46
N GLU A 13 13.83 15.83 -2.44
CA GLU A 13 14.03 16.78 -1.33
C GLU A 13 12.85 17.74 -1.20
N ARG A 14 12.34 18.26 -2.33
CA ARG A 14 11.17 19.14 -2.35
C ARG A 14 9.91 18.43 -1.85
N LEU A 15 9.67 17.20 -2.31
CA LEU A 15 8.54 16.38 -1.82
C LEU A 15 8.65 16.11 -0.32
N LEU A 16 9.86 15.83 0.17
CA LEU A 16 10.10 15.62 1.60
C LEU A 16 9.85 16.89 2.42
N ASP A 17 10.17 18.07 1.90
CA ASP A 17 9.85 19.35 2.55
C ASP A 17 8.34 19.62 2.61
N GLU A 18 7.61 19.34 1.54
CA GLU A 18 6.15 19.44 1.50
C GLU A 18 5.48 18.48 2.51
N LEU A 19 6.01 17.26 2.64
CA LEU A 19 5.56 16.30 3.64
C LEU A 19 5.94 16.76 5.06
N ALA A 20 7.16 17.26 5.26
CA ALA A 20 7.61 17.77 6.54
C ALA A 20 6.72 18.90 7.06
N ALA A 21 6.24 19.78 6.18
CA ALA A 21 5.31 20.85 6.55
C ALA A 21 4.00 20.32 7.15
N ARG A 22 3.55 19.13 6.75
CA ARG A 22 2.33 18.48 7.27
C ARG A 22 2.60 17.59 8.49
N HIS A 23 3.78 16.99 8.57
CA HIS A 23 4.13 16.01 9.60
C HIS A 23 5.02 16.57 10.72
N GLY A 24 5.42 17.84 10.64
CA GLY A 24 6.21 18.57 11.64
C GLY A 24 7.72 18.58 11.37
N SER A 25 8.28 17.48 10.87
CA SER A 25 9.70 17.40 10.49
C SER A 25 9.93 16.40 9.36
N ARG A 26 11.08 16.52 8.66
CA ARG A 26 11.52 15.53 7.65
C ARG A 26 11.62 14.12 8.26
N SER A 27 12.13 14.01 9.48
CA SER A 27 12.26 12.74 10.21
C SER A 27 10.91 12.11 10.53
N ASP A 28 9.92 12.92 10.93
CA ASP A 28 8.58 12.44 11.23
C ASP A 28 7.81 12.06 9.96
N ALA A 29 7.98 12.82 8.88
CA ALA A 29 7.48 12.48 7.55
C ALA A 29 8.04 11.14 7.06
N ILE A 30 9.36 10.93 7.12
CA ILE A 30 10.00 9.65 6.75
C ILE A 30 9.47 8.52 7.62
N ARG A 31 9.33 8.73 8.93
CA ARG A 31 8.80 7.70 9.84
C ARG A 31 7.34 7.34 9.52
N ALA A 32 6.52 8.33 9.18
CA ALA A 32 5.15 8.11 8.75
C ALA A 32 5.10 7.30 7.44
N ALA A 33 5.89 7.70 6.44
CA ALA A 33 5.99 7.01 5.16
C ALA A 33 6.45 5.56 5.31
N ILE A 34 7.47 5.28 6.12
CA ILE A 34 7.94 3.90 6.39
C ILE A 34 6.80 3.04 6.99
N ARG A 35 6.02 3.59 7.92
CA ARG A 35 4.90 2.86 8.54
C ARG A 35 3.77 2.62 7.53
N GLU A 36 3.49 3.60 6.69
CA GLU A 36 2.47 3.49 5.65
C GLU A 36 2.84 2.43 4.61
N LEU A 37 4.05 2.48 4.08
CA LEU A 37 4.58 1.47 3.14
C LEU A 37 4.59 0.09 3.77
N SER A 38 5.13 -0.06 4.98
CA SER A 38 5.12 -1.35 5.69
C SER A 38 3.70 -1.87 5.92
N GLY A 39 2.76 -0.98 6.20
CA GLY A 39 1.35 -1.33 6.36
C GLY A 39 0.70 -1.76 5.05
N HIS A 40 1.04 -1.10 3.94
CA HIS A 40 0.58 -1.46 2.60
C HIS A 40 1.05 -2.87 2.21
N GLU A 41 2.35 -3.15 2.33
CA GLU A 41 2.95 -4.46 2.05
C GLU A 41 2.29 -5.58 2.87
N ARG A 42 2.07 -5.35 4.17
CA ARG A 42 1.39 -6.33 5.04
C ARG A 42 -0.05 -6.58 4.61
N ARG A 43 -0.79 -5.53 4.26
CA ARG A 43 -2.18 -5.66 3.79
C ARG A 43 -2.25 -6.39 2.45
N GLN A 44 -1.34 -6.10 1.53
CA GLN A 44 -1.26 -6.78 0.24
C GLN A 44 -0.95 -8.27 0.43
N ALA A 45 0.02 -8.61 1.28
CA ALA A 45 0.34 -10.01 1.59
C ALA A 45 -0.83 -10.73 2.28
N ALA A 46 -1.51 -10.07 3.22
CA ALA A 46 -2.68 -10.63 3.89
C ALA A 46 -3.86 -10.84 2.93
N LEU A 47 -4.10 -9.90 2.02
CA LEU A 47 -5.13 -10.02 0.99
C LEU A 47 -4.83 -11.15 0.01
N ALA A 48 -3.58 -11.25 -0.47
CA ALA A 48 -3.16 -12.34 -1.35
C ALA A 48 -3.38 -13.71 -0.69
N LYS A 49 -3.00 -13.83 0.58
CA LYS A 49 -3.23 -15.04 1.36
C LYS A 49 -4.72 -15.35 1.54
N LEU A 50 -5.55 -14.34 1.85
CA LEU A 50 -6.99 -14.51 1.98
C LEU A 50 -7.62 -15.01 0.67
N VAL A 51 -7.20 -14.46 -0.47
CA VAL A 51 -7.67 -14.89 -1.80
C VAL A 51 -7.23 -16.32 -2.08
N GLU A 52 -5.99 -16.69 -1.75
CA GLU A 52 -5.51 -18.07 -1.88
C GLU A 52 -6.35 -19.04 -1.03
N GLU A 53 -6.57 -18.73 0.24
CA GLU A 53 -7.40 -19.54 1.14
C GLU A 53 -8.83 -19.69 0.62
N TRP A 54 -9.41 -18.60 0.10
CA TRP A 54 -10.72 -18.62 -0.53
C TRP A 54 -10.76 -19.52 -1.76
N ASN A 55 -9.77 -19.39 -2.66
CA ASN A 55 -9.70 -20.18 -3.89
C ASN A 55 -9.49 -21.67 -3.60
N VAL A 56 -8.81 -22.01 -2.50
CA VAL A 56 -8.70 -23.40 -2.04
C VAL A 56 -10.04 -23.95 -1.56
N GLU A 57 -10.84 -23.15 -0.84
CA GLU A 57 -12.13 -23.58 -0.30
C GLU A 57 -13.23 -23.63 -1.35
N PHE A 58 -13.28 -22.65 -2.25
CA PHE A 58 -14.41 -22.42 -3.17
C PHE A 58 -14.04 -22.54 -4.65
N GLY A 59 -12.76 -22.64 -4.99
CA GLY A 59 -12.25 -22.55 -6.37
C GLY A 59 -12.03 -21.11 -6.83
N GLU A 60 -11.22 -20.94 -7.86
CA GLU A 60 -11.06 -19.66 -8.55
C GLU A 60 -12.33 -19.31 -9.34
N PRO A 61 -12.86 -18.08 -9.24
CA PRO A 61 -14.01 -17.65 -10.03
C PRO A 61 -13.71 -17.72 -11.53
N THR A 62 -14.67 -18.22 -12.30
CA THR A 62 -14.62 -18.18 -13.75
C THR A 62 -14.92 -16.77 -14.27
N GLN A 63 -14.49 -16.47 -15.49
CA GLN A 63 -14.78 -15.17 -16.12
C GLN A 63 -16.29 -14.91 -16.20
N ASP A 64 -17.09 -15.93 -16.54
CA ASP A 64 -18.55 -15.82 -16.61
C ASP A 64 -19.22 -15.51 -15.26
N GLU A 65 -18.57 -15.84 -14.14
CA GLU A 65 -19.02 -15.50 -12.79
C GLU A 65 -18.61 -14.07 -12.42
N LEU A 66 -17.40 -13.66 -12.80
CA LEU A 66 -16.92 -12.29 -12.58
C LEU A 66 -17.76 -11.28 -13.38
N ASP A 67 -18.07 -11.57 -14.65
CA ASP A 67 -18.87 -10.70 -15.51
C ASP A 67 -20.29 -10.52 -14.94
N ARG A 68 -20.88 -11.59 -14.38
CA ARG A 68 -22.19 -11.53 -13.71
C ARG A 68 -22.17 -10.67 -12.44
N ILE A 69 -21.08 -10.72 -11.67
CA ILE A 69 -20.92 -9.89 -10.47
C ILE A 69 -20.74 -8.41 -10.86
N ASP A 70 -19.99 -8.12 -11.92
CA ASP A 70 -19.80 -6.76 -12.43
C ASP A 70 -21.14 -6.11 -12.84
N GLU A 71 -21.93 -6.83 -13.63
CA GLU A 71 -23.29 -6.41 -14.05
C GLU A 71 -24.24 -6.15 -12.87
N GLN A 72 -24.08 -6.88 -11.77
CA GLN A 72 -25.01 -6.82 -10.65
C GLN A 72 -24.68 -5.73 -9.62
N TYR A 73 -23.40 -5.36 -9.48
CA TYR A 73 -22.94 -4.53 -8.36
C TYR A 73 -22.15 -3.29 -8.75
N PHE A 74 -21.62 -3.20 -9.97
CA PHE A 74 -20.68 -2.14 -10.35
C PHE A 74 -21.11 -1.35 -11.61
N GLN A 75 -22.20 -1.76 -12.26
CA GLN A 75 -22.94 -1.00 -13.30
C GLN A 75 -24.17 -0.31 -12.72
#